data_AF-A0A0M3J0U0-F1
#
_entry.id   AF-A0A0M3J0U0-F1
#
_cell.length_a   1.000
_cell.length_b   1.000
_cell.length_c   1.000
_cell.angle_alpha   90.00
_cell.angle_beta   90.00
_cell.angle_gamma   90.00
#
_symmetry.space_group_name_H-M   'P 1'
#
loop_
_entity.id
_entity.type
_entity.pdbx_description
1 polymer ?
#
loop_
_entity_poly.entity_id
_entity_poly.type
_entity_poly.pdbx_seq_one_letter_code
_entity_poly.pdbx_strand_id
1 'polypeptide(L)'
;LWKLLQQLNLELSEDYARKLFRIDLIQAADTKRRDQMLDEDEFVIFFERLTERRDLRQILRTYSSAHQETFTPTDLMHFLVQQQHFEEIDDNKARDIVQTFERAKRDEQQPLLLGPLGFRHLLRAQYGNIFKPGHETVFQDMDCPLNYYYVNSSHNTYLTGLQLAGMASIEGYINALTKGARLLELDIFDGDDGEPCITHKHTLVDAIRLRDALTTIEQYAFKYSPYPVILTIENHVGLVQQKVMFRIFNEVFGDKIYISPPNSATSELPSPNALKNKFLVRGKKLPHEVVNSQSSDDDSAKQVKLDPEFSRLISLPSAKITNNADNDMRTHPMDGSPSLSESKVESIFQSSYNLPAYTARRFVKSYPSGFRQNSSNMDPFPSWLLGVQSVALNMQTADKFLDLNTAMFRVNGNCGYVLKPDILRRGLGRLSLFH
;
A
#
# COMPACT_ATOMS: atom_id res chain seq x y z
N LEU A 1 -25.18 29.45 15.77
CA LEU A 1 -24.08 28.67 16.38
C LEU A 1 -24.10 27.19 15.98
N TRP A 2 -25.09 26.39 16.36
CA TRP A 2 -25.06 24.93 16.09
C TRP A 2 -24.84 24.56 14.62
N LYS A 3 -25.59 25.17 13.70
CA LYS A 3 -25.39 25.00 12.25
C LYS A 3 -23.98 25.37 11.79
N LEU A 4 -23.35 26.36 12.40
CA LEU A 4 -21.96 26.75 12.10
C LEU A 4 -20.99 25.66 12.58
N LEU A 5 -21.18 25.10 13.78
CA LEU A 5 -20.35 23.99 14.28
C LEU A 5 -20.49 22.73 13.42
N GLN A 6 -21.70 22.45 12.89
CA GLN A 6 -21.93 21.40 11.91
C GLN A 6 -21.20 21.68 10.58
N GLN A 7 -21.21 22.92 10.11
CA GLN A 7 -20.46 23.33 8.91
C GLN A 7 -18.93 23.23 9.09
N LEU A 8 -18.45 23.43 10.32
CA LEU A 8 -17.04 23.23 10.68
C LEU A 8 -16.67 21.75 10.87
N ASN A 9 -17.60 20.83 10.61
CA ASN A 9 -17.42 19.38 10.70
C ASN A 9 -16.84 18.91 12.03
N LEU A 10 -17.31 19.49 13.13
CA LEU A 10 -16.91 19.09 14.47
C LEU A 10 -17.80 17.94 14.96
N GLU A 11 -17.21 16.81 15.29
CA GLU A 11 -17.91 15.68 15.92
C GLU A 11 -18.13 15.98 17.42
N LEU A 12 -19.22 16.69 17.74
CA LEU A 12 -19.63 16.95 19.12
C LEU A 12 -21.14 16.80 19.29
N SER A 13 -21.60 16.65 20.54
CA SER A 13 -23.03 16.63 20.84
C SER A 13 -23.60 18.04 20.96
N GLU A 14 -24.83 18.24 20.46
CA GLU A 14 -25.53 19.53 20.55
C GLU A 14 -25.70 19.96 22.02
N ASP A 15 -25.99 19.01 22.90
CA ASP A 15 -26.12 19.24 24.34
C ASP A 15 -24.83 19.75 24.98
N TYR A 16 -23.67 19.24 24.56
CA TYR A 16 -22.39 19.72 25.04
C TYR A 16 -22.09 21.13 24.52
N ALA A 17 -22.32 21.39 23.23
CA ALA A 17 -22.20 22.74 22.65
C ALA A 17 -23.07 23.75 23.40
N ARG A 18 -24.32 23.37 23.67
CA ARG A 18 -25.31 24.20 24.36
C ARG A 18 -24.92 24.44 25.82
N LYS A 19 -24.34 23.47 26.52
CA LYS A 19 -23.82 23.65 27.88
C LYS A 19 -22.65 24.63 27.91
N LEU A 20 -21.68 24.48 27.01
CA LEU A 20 -20.55 25.41 26.90
C LEU A 20 -21.02 26.83 26.56
N PHE A 21 -21.92 26.96 25.57
CA PHE A 21 -22.51 28.23 25.19
C PHE A 21 -23.18 28.94 26.37
N ARG A 22 -23.90 28.20 27.21
CA ARG A 22 -24.54 28.74 28.42
C ARG A 22 -23.52 29.15 29.49
N ILE A 23 -22.46 28.38 29.69
CA ILE A 23 -21.39 28.74 30.63
C ILE A 23 -20.73 30.05 30.21
N ASP A 24 -20.48 30.23 28.90
CA ASP A 24 -19.83 31.43 28.38
C ASP A 24 -20.75 32.65 28.44
N LEU A 25 -22.03 32.49 28.11
CA LEU A 25 -23.05 33.53 28.32
C LEU A 25 -23.19 33.94 29.80
N ILE A 26 -23.09 32.99 30.74
CA ILE A 26 -23.17 33.29 32.18
C ILE A 26 -21.94 34.07 32.65
N GLN A 27 -20.76 33.77 32.10
CA GLN A 27 -19.53 34.49 32.44
C GLN A 27 -19.45 35.87 31.75
N ALA A 28 -20.04 36.03 30.57
CA ALA A 28 -20.20 37.33 29.90
C ALA A 28 -21.31 38.21 30.51
N ALA A 29 -22.22 37.62 31.30
CA ALA A 29 -23.33 38.36 31.94
C ALA A 29 -22.90 39.30 33.08
N ASP A 30 -21.63 39.30 33.51
CA ASP A 30 -21.06 40.36 34.37
C ASP A 30 -20.96 41.71 33.61
N THR A 31 -21.08 41.70 32.28
CA THR A 31 -21.09 42.86 31.40
C THR A 31 -22.47 43.15 30.80
N LYS A 32 -23.51 43.34 31.62
CA LYS A 32 -24.80 44.02 31.31
C LYS A 32 -25.60 43.65 30.03
N ARG A 33 -25.21 42.65 29.24
CA ARG A 33 -25.94 42.16 28.06
C ARG A 33 -26.66 40.86 28.38
N ARG A 34 -27.95 40.79 28.03
CA ARG A 34 -28.84 39.64 28.21
C ARG A 34 -29.40 39.14 26.87
N ASP A 35 -28.74 39.45 25.77
CA ASP A 35 -29.04 38.81 24.48
C ASP A 35 -28.46 37.39 24.48
N GLN A 36 -29.22 36.42 23.97
CA GLN A 36 -28.78 35.02 23.87
C GLN A 36 -27.84 34.83 22.66
N MET A 37 -26.90 35.76 22.48
CA MET A 37 -26.02 35.87 21.32
C MET A 37 -24.58 36.03 21.81
N LEU A 38 -23.63 35.48 21.05
CA LEU A 38 -22.22 35.77 21.23
C LEU A 38 -21.83 36.82 20.18
N ASP A 39 -21.11 37.84 20.58
CA ASP A 39 -20.36 38.68 19.63
C ASP A 39 -19.10 37.96 19.12
N GLU A 40 -18.26 38.68 18.37
CA GLU A 40 -17.05 38.12 17.77
C GLU A 40 -16.04 37.64 18.82
N ASP A 41 -15.77 38.46 19.83
CA ASP A 41 -14.80 38.15 20.89
C ASP A 41 -15.31 37.01 21.78
N GLU A 42 -16.58 37.05 22.13
CA GLU A 42 -17.25 35.99 22.89
C GLU A 42 -17.30 34.67 22.12
N PHE A 43 -17.46 34.71 20.79
CA PHE A 43 -17.39 33.51 19.94
C PHE A 43 -15.98 32.91 19.89
N VAL A 44 -14.94 33.74 19.83
CA VAL A 44 -13.55 33.25 19.89
C VAL A 44 -13.29 32.54 21.22
N ILE A 45 -13.68 33.14 22.35
CA ILE A 45 -13.55 32.53 23.68
C ILE A 45 -14.31 31.20 23.76
N PHE A 46 -15.55 31.17 23.26
CA PHE A 46 -16.36 29.95 23.18
C PHE A 46 -15.66 28.86 22.36
N PHE A 47 -15.14 29.22 21.19
CA PHE A 47 -14.48 28.27 20.29
C PHE A 47 -13.15 27.75 20.85
N GLU A 48 -12.38 28.60 21.54
CA GLU A 48 -11.16 28.20 22.23
C GLU A 48 -11.44 27.19 23.35
N ARG A 49 -12.51 27.41 24.14
CA ARG A 49 -12.95 26.46 25.18
C ARG A 49 -13.45 25.15 24.57
N LEU A 50 -14.25 25.26 23.51
CA LEU A 50 -14.78 24.10 22.80
C LEU A 50 -13.66 23.22 22.24
N THR A 51 -12.58 23.83 21.76
CA THR A 51 -11.44 23.12 21.16
C THR A 51 -10.25 22.98 22.10
N GLU A 52 -10.46 23.17 23.40
CA GLU A 52 -9.42 23.10 24.43
C GLU A 52 -8.79 21.70 24.47
N ARG A 53 -7.46 21.68 24.54
CA ARG A 53 -6.64 20.47 24.66
C ARG A 53 -5.81 20.51 25.94
N ARG A 54 -6.42 20.08 27.05
CA ARG A 54 -5.80 20.08 28.38
C ARG A 54 -4.56 19.19 28.48
N ASP A 55 -4.56 18.10 27.71
CA ASP A 55 -3.41 17.23 27.53
C ASP A 55 -2.19 17.99 26.97
N LEU A 56 -2.39 18.88 25.98
CA LEU A 56 -1.31 19.70 25.43
C LEU A 56 -0.80 20.73 26.44
N ARG A 57 -1.70 21.38 27.20
CA ARG A 57 -1.32 22.30 28.29
C ARG A 57 -0.48 21.57 29.36
N GLN A 58 -0.86 20.34 29.70
CA GLN A 58 -0.13 19.53 30.67
C GLN A 58 1.28 19.18 30.18
N ILE A 59 1.43 18.82 28.90
CA ILE A 59 2.75 18.56 28.29
C ILE A 59 3.64 19.82 28.39
N LEU A 60 3.11 20.98 28.00
CA LEU A 60 3.83 22.25 28.10
C LEU A 60 4.28 22.52 29.55
N ARG A 61 3.37 22.36 30.52
CA ARG A 61 3.68 22.55 31.93
C ARG A 61 4.75 21.58 32.45
N THR A 62 4.69 20.32 32.03
CA THR A 62 5.61 19.27 32.48
C THR A 62 7.04 19.50 31.96
N TYR A 63 7.19 19.94 30.71
CA TYR A 63 8.52 20.09 30.08
C TYR A 63 9.03 21.54 30.02
N SER A 64 8.25 22.50 30.52
CA SER A 64 8.69 23.88 30.69
C SER A 64 9.60 23.99 31.92
N SER A 65 10.77 24.61 31.76
CA SER A 65 11.67 24.90 32.88
C SER A 65 11.04 25.78 33.97
N ALA A 66 10.07 26.61 33.61
CA ALA A 66 9.31 27.46 34.54
C ALA A 66 8.00 26.83 35.04
N HIS A 67 7.71 25.57 34.65
CA HIS A 67 6.43 24.90 34.89
C HIS A 67 5.22 25.72 34.43
N GLN A 68 5.36 26.41 33.29
CA GLN A 68 4.32 27.21 32.68
C GLN A 68 3.70 26.47 31.48
N GLU A 69 2.50 26.88 31.07
CA GLU A 69 1.83 26.34 29.87
C GLU A 69 2.39 26.93 28.57
N THR A 70 3.69 27.23 28.57
CA THR A 70 4.43 27.85 27.47
C THR A 70 5.84 27.30 27.42
N PHE A 71 6.40 27.18 26.23
CA PHE A 71 7.82 26.90 26.02
C PHE A 71 8.59 28.14 25.56
N THR A 72 9.75 28.39 26.15
CA THR A 72 10.80 29.18 25.50
C THR A 72 11.39 28.39 24.32
N PRO A 73 12.15 29.03 23.40
CA PRO A 73 12.88 28.31 22.35
C PRO A 73 13.78 27.21 22.92
N THR A 74 14.43 27.48 24.06
CA THR A 74 15.29 26.49 24.74
C THR A 74 14.47 25.33 25.33
N ASP A 75 13.31 25.60 25.96
CA ASP A 75 12.42 24.52 26.42
C ASP A 75 11.95 23.66 25.23
N LEU A 76 11.58 24.30 24.11
CA LEU A 76 11.14 23.60 22.90
C LEU A 76 12.27 22.74 22.31
N MET A 77 13.48 23.28 22.22
CA MET A 77 14.66 22.54 21.76
C MET A 77 14.87 21.29 22.63
N HIS A 78 14.87 21.44 23.95
CA HIS A 78 15.01 20.30 24.86
C HIS A 78 13.88 19.28 24.70
N PHE A 79 12.63 19.74 24.57
CA PHE A 79 11.49 18.84 24.33
C PHE A 79 11.67 18.04 23.02
N LEU A 80 11.99 18.71 21.91
CA LEU A 80 12.15 18.05 20.62
C LEU A 80 13.36 17.11 20.58
N VAL A 81 14.50 17.50 21.15
CA VAL A 81 15.72 16.68 21.15
C VAL A 81 15.63 15.52 22.14
N GLN A 82 15.24 15.79 23.38
CA GLN A 82 15.34 14.81 24.46
C GLN A 82 14.11 13.90 24.56
N GLN A 83 12.91 14.43 24.30
CA GLN A 83 11.66 13.67 24.44
C GLN A 83 11.15 13.13 23.11
N GLN A 84 11.33 13.89 22.03
CA GLN A 84 10.86 13.50 20.70
C GLN A 84 11.99 12.97 19.79
N HIS A 85 13.25 12.98 20.28
CA HIS A 85 14.43 12.42 19.61
C HIS A 85 14.73 13.02 18.22
N PHE A 86 14.46 14.32 18.03
CA PHE A 86 14.94 15.04 16.85
C PHE A 86 16.39 15.49 17.05
N GLU A 87 17.33 14.90 16.30
CA GLU A 87 18.77 15.15 16.48
C GLU A 87 19.24 16.52 15.95
N GLU A 88 18.53 17.11 14.98
CA GLU A 88 18.97 18.29 14.23
C GLU A 88 18.35 19.63 14.71
N ILE A 89 17.94 19.72 15.98
CA ILE A 89 17.28 20.93 16.52
C ILE A 89 18.25 21.70 17.42
N ASP A 90 18.78 22.82 16.91
CA ASP A 90 19.56 23.79 17.69
C ASP A 90 18.69 24.99 18.16
N ASP A 91 19.27 25.92 18.93
CA ASP A 91 18.54 27.06 19.50
C ASP A 91 17.97 27.98 18.40
N ASN A 92 18.71 28.16 17.29
CA ASN A 92 18.25 28.98 16.17
C ASN A 92 17.03 28.33 15.50
N LYS A 93 17.12 27.02 15.23
CA LYS A 93 16.02 26.28 14.65
C LYS A 93 14.80 26.26 15.56
N ALA A 94 14.99 26.11 16.87
CA ALA A 94 13.90 26.18 17.82
C ALA A 94 13.22 27.56 17.81
N ARG A 95 13.97 28.67 17.74
CA ARG A 95 13.39 30.01 17.59
C ARG A 95 12.57 30.14 16.31
N ASP A 96 13.10 29.69 15.19
CA ASP A 96 12.39 29.71 13.91
C ASP A 96 11.08 28.90 13.98
N ILE A 97 11.11 27.75 14.63
CA ILE A 97 9.92 26.93 14.86
C ILE A 97 8.91 27.72 15.70
N VAL A 98 9.30 28.32 16.83
CA VAL A 98 8.38 29.12 17.64
C VAL A 98 7.76 30.25 16.82
N GLN A 99 8.56 31.00 16.06
CA GLN A 99 8.07 32.08 15.20
C GLN A 99 7.14 31.59 14.10
N THR A 100 7.35 30.39 13.57
CA THR A 100 6.52 29.80 12.51
C THR A 100 5.16 29.37 13.04
N PHE A 101 5.10 28.78 14.23
CA PHE A 101 3.90 28.13 14.75
C PHE A 101 3.10 29.01 15.72
N GLU A 102 3.74 29.96 16.40
CA GLU A 102 3.05 30.95 17.22
C GLU A 102 2.54 32.10 16.36
N ARG A 103 1.22 32.14 16.14
CA ARG A 103 0.57 33.10 15.24
C ARG A 103 0.00 34.32 15.96
N ALA A 104 0.04 34.35 17.28
CA ALA A 104 -0.42 35.49 18.05
C ALA A 104 0.45 36.71 17.73
N LYS A 105 -0.18 37.87 17.50
CA LYS A 105 0.54 39.14 17.33
C LYS A 105 1.29 39.43 18.62
N ARG A 106 2.62 39.54 18.52
CA ARG A 106 3.50 39.85 19.64
C ARG A 106 4.08 41.25 19.47
N ASP A 107 4.12 42.01 20.56
CA ASP A 107 5.02 43.16 20.64
C ASP A 107 6.47 42.66 20.67
N GLU A 108 7.36 43.31 19.93
CA GLU A 108 8.78 42.93 19.86
C GLU A 108 9.44 42.87 21.24
N GLN A 109 8.94 43.66 22.21
CA GLN A 109 9.42 43.74 23.59
C GLN A 109 9.07 42.52 24.47
N GLN A 110 8.08 41.70 24.11
CA GLN A 110 7.72 40.52 24.90
C GLN A 110 8.71 39.35 24.67
N PRO A 111 8.81 38.35 25.56
CA PRO A 111 9.63 37.17 25.29
C PRO A 111 9.05 36.29 24.17
N LEU A 112 9.91 35.58 23.44
CA LEU A 112 9.48 34.58 22.44
C LEU A 112 9.04 33.31 23.17
N LEU A 113 7.75 33.00 23.08
CA LEU A 113 7.13 31.86 23.76
C LEU A 113 6.21 31.12 22.79
N LEU A 114 6.19 29.80 22.89
CA LEU A 114 5.22 28.94 22.22
C LEU A 114 4.12 28.59 23.21
N GLY A 115 2.90 29.04 22.93
CA GLY A 115 1.72 28.75 23.73
C GLY A 115 0.99 27.47 23.31
N PRO A 116 -0.12 27.12 23.97
CA PRO A 116 -0.89 25.89 23.69
C PRO A 116 -1.41 25.81 22.24
N LEU A 117 -1.83 26.93 21.66
CA LEU A 117 -2.30 26.98 20.27
C LEU A 117 -1.14 26.77 19.28
N GLY A 118 0.00 27.45 19.49
CA GLY A 118 1.19 27.24 18.67
C GLY A 118 1.71 25.80 18.77
N PHE A 119 1.74 25.23 19.98
CA PHE A 119 2.13 23.83 20.19
C PHE A 119 1.17 22.84 19.51
N ARG A 120 -0.14 23.12 19.51
CA ARG A 120 -1.11 22.32 18.75
C ARG A 120 -0.84 22.38 17.24
N HIS A 121 -0.47 23.53 16.70
CA HIS A 121 -0.10 23.64 15.28
C HIS A 121 1.20 22.89 14.98
N LEU A 122 2.19 22.98 15.87
CA LEU A 122 3.46 22.26 15.77
C LEU A 122 3.23 20.74 15.67
N LEU A 123 2.43 20.17 16.57
CA LEU A 123 2.14 18.72 16.59
C LEU A 123 1.26 18.25 15.44
N ARG A 124 0.58 19.16 14.72
CA ARG A 124 -0.14 18.85 13.47
C ARG A 124 0.75 18.96 12.23
N ALA A 125 1.96 19.48 12.40
CA ALA A 125 2.96 19.57 11.35
C ALA A 125 3.96 18.40 11.44
N GLN A 126 5.10 18.53 10.75
CA GLN A 126 6.12 17.48 10.68
C GLN A 126 6.62 16.99 12.04
N TYR A 127 6.62 17.85 13.07
CA TYR A 127 7.15 17.53 14.40
C TYR A 127 6.22 16.65 15.24
N GLY A 128 4.95 16.47 14.83
CA GLY A 128 4.05 15.47 15.42
C GLY A 128 3.62 14.41 14.42
N ASN A 129 4.33 14.29 13.29
CA ASN A 129 4.07 13.23 12.33
C ASN A 129 4.40 11.87 12.95
N ILE A 130 3.56 10.86 12.70
CA ILE A 130 3.80 9.49 13.16
C ILE A 130 4.97 8.82 12.43
N PHE A 131 5.28 9.29 11.22
CA PHE A 131 6.47 8.87 10.49
C PHE A 131 7.71 9.53 11.06
N LYS A 132 8.80 8.76 11.12
CA LYS A 132 10.13 9.31 11.41
C LYS A 132 10.50 10.34 10.34
N PRO A 133 11.22 11.42 10.71
CA PRO A 133 11.75 12.36 9.72
C PRO A 133 12.55 11.64 8.63
N GLY A 134 12.28 11.99 7.38
CA GLY A 134 12.89 11.37 6.19
C GLY A 134 12.16 10.14 5.67
N HIS A 135 11.20 9.58 6.42
CA HIS A 135 10.44 8.39 6.01
C HIS A 135 9.12 8.73 5.30
N GLU A 136 8.82 10.02 5.09
CA GLU A 136 7.63 10.50 4.38
C GLU A 136 7.69 10.21 2.87
N THR A 137 8.90 9.99 2.36
CA THR A 137 9.18 9.64 0.96
C THR A 137 9.86 8.27 0.88
N VAL A 138 10.26 7.85 -0.31
CA VAL A 138 11.01 6.60 -0.47
C VAL A 138 12.38 6.76 0.19
N PHE A 139 12.64 5.95 1.22
CA PHE A 139 13.85 6.01 2.04
C PHE A 139 14.60 4.67 2.10
N GLN A 140 13.95 3.58 1.72
CA GLN A 140 14.56 2.25 1.73
C GLN A 140 15.44 2.07 0.48
N ASP A 141 16.42 1.16 0.56
CA ASP A 141 17.20 0.74 -0.60
C ASP A 141 16.28 0.08 -1.64
N MET A 142 16.24 0.64 -2.85
CA MET A 142 15.40 0.20 -3.98
C MET A 142 16.20 -0.51 -5.09
N ASP A 143 17.46 -0.85 -4.82
CA ASP A 143 18.40 -1.52 -5.72
C ASP A 143 18.65 -3.00 -5.39
N CYS A 144 18.01 -3.53 -4.34
CA CYS A 144 18.00 -4.97 -4.08
C CYS A 144 17.13 -5.74 -5.11
N PRO A 145 17.31 -7.06 -5.27
CA PRO A 145 16.45 -7.90 -6.13
C PRO A 145 14.96 -7.81 -5.78
N LEU A 146 14.07 -7.89 -6.78
CA LEU A 146 12.61 -7.75 -6.58
C LEU A 146 12.01 -8.67 -5.50
N ASN A 147 12.54 -9.90 -5.37
CA ASN A 147 12.08 -10.85 -4.35
C ASN A 147 12.45 -10.45 -2.91
N TYR A 148 13.18 -9.35 -2.70
CA TYR A 148 13.51 -8.80 -1.39
C TYR A 148 12.48 -7.80 -0.86
N TYR A 149 11.43 -7.50 -1.62
CA TYR A 149 10.39 -6.55 -1.22
C TYR A 149 9.06 -7.26 -1.01
N TYR A 150 8.31 -6.83 0.00
CA TYR A 150 6.87 -6.99 0.01
C TYR A 150 6.26 -6.07 -1.04
N VAL A 151 5.19 -6.53 -1.69
CA VAL A 151 4.54 -5.87 -2.83
C VAL A 151 3.05 -5.74 -2.54
N ASN A 152 2.52 -4.53 -2.62
CA ASN A 152 1.10 -4.27 -2.42
C ASN A 152 0.30 -4.95 -3.54
N SER A 153 -0.57 -5.90 -3.22
CA SER A 153 -1.08 -6.86 -4.20
C SER A 153 -2.59 -6.97 -4.14
N SER A 154 -3.25 -6.90 -5.30
CA SER A 154 -4.69 -7.05 -5.43
C SER A 154 -5.05 -8.44 -5.97
N HIS A 155 -6.04 -9.07 -5.36
CA HIS A 155 -6.66 -10.32 -5.82
C HIS A 155 -7.92 -10.00 -6.62
N ASN A 156 -8.18 -10.74 -7.71
CA ASN A 156 -9.34 -10.56 -8.61
C ASN A 156 -9.66 -9.08 -8.87
N THR A 157 -8.65 -8.35 -9.37
CA THR A 157 -8.59 -6.88 -9.29
C THR A 157 -9.75 -6.19 -10.00
N TYR A 158 -10.31 -6.83 -11.02
CA TYR A 158 -11.44 -6.35 -11.80
C TYR A 158 -12.77 -6.33 -11.02
N LEU A 159 -12.89 -7.02 -9.88
CA LEU A 159 -14.15 -7.09 -9.12
C LEU A 159 -14.37 -5.84 -8.25
N THR A 160 -15.53 -5.20 -8.37
CA THR A 160 -15.95 -4.07 -7.50
C THR A 160 -16.92 -4.49 -6.40
N GLY A 161 -17.16 -5.80 -6.21
CA GLY A 161 -18.10 -6.33 -5.22
C GLY A 161 -17.85 -7.79 -4.80
N LEU A 162 -18.93 -8.56 -4.65
CA LEU A 162 -18.92 -9.98 -4.27
C LEU A 162 -18.27 -10.86 -5.36
N GLN A 163 -17.72 -12.02 -5.00
CA GLN A 163 -17.08 -12.93 -5.97
C GLN A 163 -18.08 -13.56 -6.95
N LEU A 164 -19.33 -13.82 -6.52
CA LEU A 164 -20.32 -14.54 -7.33
C LEU A 164 -21.36 -13.66 -8.03
N ALA A 165 -21.58 -12.44 -7.52
CA ALA A 165 -22.62 -11.52 -7.97
C ALA A 165 -22.13 -10.07 -8.11
N GLY A 166 -20.80 -9.86 -8.09
CA GLY A 166 -20.20 -8.56 -8.38
C GLY A 166 -20.20 -8.25 -9.88
N MET A 167 -19.65 -7.09 -10.24
CA MET A 167 -19.40 -6.72 -11.63
C MET A 167 -17.88 -6.66 -11.86
N ALA A 168 -17.43 -7.08 -13.05
CA ALA A 168 -16.08 -6.75 -13.49
C ALA A 168 -16.09 -5.31 -14.00
N SER A 169 -15.11 -4.52 -13.61
CA SER A 169 -15.01 -3.12 -14.04
C SER A 169 -13.56 -2.67 -14.09
N ILE A 170 -13.28 -1.76 -15.02
CA ILE A 170 -12.00 -1.05 -15.10
C ILE A 170 -11.71 -0.26 -13.81
N GLU A 171 -12.75 0.16 -13.09
CA GLU A 171 -12.65 0.88 -11.81
C GLU A 171 -11.92 0.06 -10.73
N GLY A 172 -12.00 -1.27 -10.79
CA GLY A 172 -11.26 -2.14 -9.88
C GLY A 172 -9.74 -1.94 -10.00
N TYR A 173 -9.24 -1.80 -11.23
CA TYR A 173 -7.82 -1.50 -11.50
C TYR A 173 -7.45 -0.09 -11.08
N ILE A 174 -8.30 0.91 -11.38
CA ILE A 174 -8.06 2.30 -10.97
C ILE A 174 -7.97 2.40 -9.45
N ASN A 175 -8.90 1.80 -8.72
CA ASN A 175 -8.94 1.76 -7.27
C ASN A 175 -7.70 1.08 -6.68
N ALA A 176 -7.33 -0.10 -7.18
CA ALA A 176 -6.13 -0.81 -6.71
C ALA A 176 -4.85 0.01 -6.93
N LEU A 177 -4.66 0.57 -8.13
CA LEU A 177 -3.50 1.40 -8.45
C LEU A 177 -3.45 2.70 -7.63
N THR A 178 -4.60 3.33 -7.39
CA THR A 178 -4.72 4.54 -6.54
C THR A 178 -4.39 4.24 -5.08
N LYS A 179 -4.73 3.03 -4.60
CA LYS A 179 -4.31 2.51 -3.29
C LYS A 179 -2.84 2.02 -3.26
N GLY A 180 -2.08 2.25 -4.33
CA GLY A 180 -0.66 1.90 -4.42
C GLY A 180 -0.37 0.43 -4.71
N ALA A 181 -1.36 -0.37 -5.14
CA ALA A 181 -1.13 -1.75 -5.54
C ALA A 181 -0.17 -1.81 -6.73
N ARG A 182 0.79 -2.74 -6.68
CA ARG A 182 1.83 -2.99 -7.68
C ARG A 182 1.74 -4.40 -8.27
N LEU A 183 0.86 -5.26 -7.77
CA LEU A 183 0.46 -6.49 -8.43
C LEU A 183 -1.04 -6.50 -8.66
N LEU A 184 -1.44 -6.75 -9.91
CA LEU A 184 -2.84 -6.82 -10.35
C LEU A 184 -3.11 -8.21 -10.94
N GLU A 185 -4.35 -8.65 -10.90
CA GLU A 185 -4.80 -9.96 -11.37
C GLU A 185 -5.82 -9.81 -12.48
N LEU A 186 -5.63 -10.59 -13.55
CA LEU A 186 -6.42 -10.58 -14.77
C LEU A 186 -6.84 -12.02 -15.10
N ASP A 187 -8.14 -12.29 -14.97
CA ASP A 187 -8.74 -13.56 -15.35
C ASP A 187 -9.28 -13.44 -16.78
N ILE A 188 -8.51 -13.93 -17.74
CA ILE A 188 -8.74 -13.67 -19.16
C ILE A 188 -9.39 -14.88 -19.82
N PHE A 189 -10.51 -14.64 -20.51
CA PHE A 189 -11.31 -15.62 -21.24
C PHE A 189 -11.45 -15.23 -22.71
N ASP A 190 -11.87 -16.19 -23.54
CA ASP A 190 -12.29 -15.91 -24.91
C ASP A 190 -13.54 -15.01 -24.89
N GLY A 191 -13.54 -13.95 -25.70
CA GLY A 191 -14.72 -13.11 -25.91
C GLY A 191 -15.45 -13.47 -27.20
N ASP A 192 -16.77 -13.26 -27.23
CA ASP A 192 -17.63 -13.61 -28.37
C ASP A 192 -17.32 -12.79 -29.64
N ASP A 193 -16.83 -11.56 -29.46
CA ASP A 193 -16.44 -10.64 -30.55
C ASP A 193 -15.06 -10.97 -31.16
N GLY A 194 -14.40 -12.05 -30.71
CA GLY A 194 -13.05 -12.43 -31.14
C GLY A 194 -11.91 -11.67 -30.46
N GLU A 195 -12.22 -10.74 -29.54
CA GLU A 195 -11.26 -10.15 -28.62
C GLU A 195 -11.39 -10.76 -27.20
N PRO A 196 -10.28 -11.07 -26.51
CA PRO A 196 -10.33 -11.57 -25.15
C PRO A 196 -11.01 -10.62 -24.17
N CYS A 197 -11.68 -11.18 -23.16
CA CYS A 197 -12.36 -10.43 -22.12
C CYS A 197 -11.87 -10.84 -20.73
N ILE A 198 -12.17 -10.02 -19.72
CA ILE A 198 -11.91 -10.29 -18.31
C ILE A 198 -13.25 -10.49 -17.59
N THR A 199 -13.38 -11.60 -16.90
CA THR A 199 -14.54 -11.93 -16.06
C THR A 199 -14.13 -12.94 -14.97
N HIS A 200 -15.06 -13.36 -14.12
CA HIS A 200 -14.83 -14.41 -13.13
C HIS A 200 -15.50 -15.72 -13.52
N LYS A 201 -14.77 -16.83 -13.35
CA LYS A 201 -15.15 -18.14 -13.86
C LYS A 201 -16.50 -18.62 -13.32
N HIS A 202 -17.40 -19.07 -14.19
CA HIS A 202 -18.71 -19.65 -13.83
C HIS A 202 -19.60 -18.74 -12.99
N THR A 203 -19.52 -17.43 -13.19
CA THR A 203 -20.35 -16.44 -12.48
C THR A 203 -21.13 -15.55 -13.45
N LEU A 204 -22.18 -14.88 -12.95
CA LEU A 204 -23.02 -13.95 -13.72
C LEU A 204 -22.39 -12.55 -13.85
N VAL A 205 -21.06 -12.48 -13.83
CA VAL A 205 -20.31 -11.22 -13.81
C VAL A 205 -20.17 -10.70 -15.25
N ASP A 206 -20.70 -9.51 -15.52
CA ASP A 206 -20.52 -8.85 -16.82
C ASP A 206 -19.04 -8.68 -17.13
N ALA A 207 -18.64 -9.10 -18.34
CA ALA A 207 -17.25 -9.09 -18.77
C ALA A 207 -16.83 -7.70 -19.25
N ILE A 208 -15.55 -7.36 -19.07
CA ILE A 208 -14.91 -6.17 -19.65
C ILE A 208 -13.92 -6.59 -20.74
N ARG A 209 -13.74 -5.78 -21.78
CA ARG A 209 -12.75 -6.06 -22.83
C ARG A 209 -11.34 -5.97 -22.26
N LEU A 210 -10.47 -6.89 -22.66
CA LEU A 210 -9.06 -6.88 -22.23
C LEU A 210 -8.37 -5.56 -22.61
N ARG A 211 -8.62 -5.07 -23.84
CA ARG A 211 -8.03 -3.82 -24.34
C ARG A 211 -8.34 -2.62 -23.44
N ASP A 212 -9.59 -2.49 -22.99
CA ASP A 212 -10.03 -1.39 -22.14
C ASP A 212 -9.37 -1.47 -20.75
N ALA A 213 -9.28 -2.68 -20.20
CA ALA A 213 -8.60 -2.92 -18.92
C ALA A 213 -7.10 -2.59 -19.00
N LEU A 214 -6.38 -3.08 -20.01
CA LEU A 214 -4.95 -2.81 -20.17
C LEU A 214 -4.68 -1.32 -20.45
N THR A 215 -5.50 -0.67 -21.26
CA THR A 215 -5.39 0.77 -21.54
C THR A 215 -5.58 1.58 -20.26
N THR A 216 -6.55 1.21 -19.43
CA THR A 216 -6.76 1.83 -18.12
C THR A 216 -5.56 1.59 -17.20
N ILE A 217 -5.04 0.36 -17.13
CA ILE A 217 -3.85 0.06 -16.33
C ILE A 217 -2.66 0.92 -16.78
N GLU A 218 -2.42 1.05 -18.08
CA GLU A 218 -1.31 1.85 -18.64
C GLU A 218 -1.37 3.31 -18.15
N GLN A 219 -2.55 3.93 -18.20
CA GLN A 219 -2.78 5.32 -17.81
C GLN A 219 -2.53 5.58 -16.31
N TYR A 220 -2.84 4.61 -15.45
CA TYR A 220 -2.80 4.80 -13.99
C TYR A 220 -1.58 4.16 -13.32
N ALA A 221 -0.92 3.17 -13.97
CA ALA A 221 0.11 2.33 -13.37
C ALA A 221 1.18 3.17 -12.67
N PHE A 222 1.71 4.19 -13.34
CA PHE A 222 2.87 4.94 -12.85
C PHE A 222 2.56 6.36 -12.36
N LYS A 223 1.27 6.71 -12.18
CA LYS A 223 0.84 8.07 -11.79
C LYS A 223 1.36 8.51 -10.41
N TYR A 224 1.41 7.57 -9.46
CA TYR A 224 1.79 7.84 -8.07
C TYR A 224 3.03 7.08 -7.59
N SER A 225 3.51 6.12 -8.39
CA SER A 225 4.73 5.36 -8.10
C SER A 225 5.38 4.93 -9.40
N PRO A 226 6.68 5.22 -9.62
CA PRO A 226 7.38 4.83 -10.84
C PRO A 226 7.81 3.35 -10.81
N TYR A 227 7.65 2.65 -9.69
CA TYR A 227 8.12 1.27 -9.53
C TYR A 227 7.25 0.27 -10.32
N PRO A 228 7.81 -0.89 -10.69
CA PRO A 228 7.17 -1.83 -11.60
C PRO A 228 5.77 -2.28 -11.16
N VAL A 229 4.94 -2.60 -12.14
CA VAL A 229 3.63 -3.25 -11.94
C VAL A 229 3.68 -4.68 -12.47
N ILE A 230 3.25 -5.65 -11.66
CA ILE A 230 3.18 -7.07 -12.00
C ILE A 230 1.75 -7.40 -12.40
N LEU A 231 1.57 -7.99 -13.58
CA LEU A 231 0.29 -8.45 -14.09
C LEU A 231 0.24 -9.98 -13.98
N THR A 232 -0.56 -10.49 -13.05
CA THR A 232 -0.80 -11.93 -12.91
C THR A 232 -1.92 -12.35 -13.84
N ILE A 233 -1.60 -13.24 -14.78
CA ILE A 233 -2.53 -13.70 -15.82
C ILE A 233 -3.06 -15.08 -15.47
N GLU A 234 -4.36 -15.18 -15.21
CA GLU A 234 -5.09 -16.44 -15.25
C GLU A 234 -5.66 -16.66 -16.66
N ASN A 235 -4.91 -17.40 -17.47
CA ASN A 235 -5.20 -17.58 -18.89
C ASN A 235 -6.15 -18.77 -19.13
N HIS A 236 -7.37 -18.47 -19.58
CA HIS A 236 -8.39 -19.42 -20.06
C HIS A 236 -8.71 -19.25 -21.56
N VAL A 237 -7.90 -18.47 -22.27
CA VAL A 237 -8.09 -18.06 -23.68
C VAL A 237 -7.65 -19.19 -24.62
N GLY A 238 -8.38 -19.44 -25.70
CA GLY A 238 -7.99 -20.34 -26.78
C GLY A 238 -6.84 -19.79 -27.64
N LEU A 239 -6.07 -20.65 -28.30
CA LEU A 239 -4.85 -20.24 -29.03
C LEU A 239 -5.05 -19.10 -30.04
N VAL A 240 -6.20 -19.08 -30.73
CA VAL A 240 -6.52 -18.03 -31.72
C VAL A 240 -6.59 -16.67 -31.04
N GLN A 241 -7.33 -16.58 -29.93
CA GLN A 241 -7.46 -15.33 -29.18
C GLN A 241 -6.22 -15.05 -28.30
N GLN A 242 -5.38 -16.03 -27.98
CA GLN A 242 -4.08 -15.75 -27.33
C GLN A 242 -3.14 -14.93 -28.23
N LYS A 243 -3.21 -15.10 -29.56
CA LYS A 243 -2.49 -14.22 -30.51
C LYS A 243 -3.05 -12.79 -30.49
N VAL A 244 -4.37 -12.64 -30.36
CA VAL A 244 -5.02 -11.34 -30.18
C VAL A 244 -4.61 -10.73 -28.84
N MET A 245 -4.59 -11.51 -27.76
CA MET A 245 -4.09 -11.09 -26.45
C MET A 245 -2.65 -10.58 -26.54
N PHE A 246 -1.73 -11.32 -27.15
CA PHE A 246 -0.34 -10.86 -27.38
C PHE A 246 -0.28 -9.53 -28.13
N ARG A 247 -1.07 -9.38 -29.20
CA ARG A 247 -1.15 -8.12 -29.94
C ARG A 247 -1.64 -6.97 -29.08
N ILE A 248 -2.72 -7.15 -28.31
CA ILE A 248 -3.25 -6.11 -27.42
C ILE A 248 -2.19 -5.71 -26.38
N PHE A 249 -1.50 -6.67 -25.75
CA PHE A 249 -0.42 -6.36 -24.80
C PHE A 249 0.68 -5.49 -25.44
N ASN A 250 1.15 -5.83 -26.64
CA ASN A 250 2.16 -5.04 -27.34
C ASN A 250 1.65 -3.69 -27.83
N GLU A 251 0.43 -3.61 -28.33
CA GLU A 251 -0.19 -2.35 -28.78
C GLU A 251 -0.37 -1.37 -27.60
N VAL A 252 -0.72 -1.86 -26.41
CA VAL A 252 -0.98 -1.02 -25.23
C VAL A 252 0.30 -0.68 -24.45
N PHE A 253 1.14 -1.68 -24.14
CA PHE A 253 2.30 -1.47 -23.27
C PHE A 253 3.62 -1.33 -24.04
N GLY A 254 3.73 -1.93 -25.23
CA GLY A 254 4.93 -1.86 -26.07
C GLY A 254 6.22 -2.19 -25.31
N ASP A 255 7.18 -1.27 -25.36
CA ASP A 255 8.49 -1.38 -24.72
C ASP A 255 8.43 -1.33 -23.19
N LYS A 256 7.30 -0.95 -22.59
CA LYS A 256 7.09 -1.00 -21.13
C LYS A 256 6.98 -2.42 -20.60
N ILE A 257 6.75 -3.43 -21.44
CA ILE A 257 6.79 -4.83 -21.00
C ILE A 257 8.25 -5.24 -20.76
N TYR A 258 8.55 -5.71 -19.56
CA TYR A 258 9.85 -6.28 -19.24
C TYR A 258 9.96 -7.70 -19.84
N ILE A 259 10.92 -7.89 -20.73
CA ILE A 259 11.25 -9.19 -21.31
C ILE A 259 12.49 -9.74 -20.59
N SER A 260 12.34 -10.91 -19.97
CA SER A 260 13.43 -11.55 -19.24
C SER A 260 14.62 -11.90 -20.15
N PRO A 261 15.87 -11.69 -19.71
CA PRO A 261 17.05 -12.12 -20.45
C PRO A 261 17.13 -13.67 -20.48
N PRO A 262 17.85 -14.26 -21.44
CA PRO A 262 17.93 -15.73 -21.59
C PRO A 262 18.44 -16.49 -20.35
N ASN A 263 19.19 -15.82 -19.46
CA ASN A 263 19.73 -16.41 -18.24
C ASN A 263 18.85 -16.21 -16.99
N SER A 264 17.63 -15.66 -17.13
CA SER A 264 16.74 -15.32 -16.00
C SER A 264 16.41 -16.49 -15.07
N ALA A 265 16.42 -17.72 -15.59
CA ALA A 265 16.20 -18.91 -14.79
C ALA A 265 17.29 -19.16 -13.73
N THR A 266 18.44 -18.51 -13.85
CA THR A 266 19.63 -18.71 -13.00
C THR A 266 20.17 -17.41 -12.38
N SER A 267 19.67 -16.24 -12.81
CA SER A 267 20.07 -14.94 -12.27
C SER A 267 19.04 -14.41 -11.28
N GLU A 268 19.46 -13.48 -10.43
CA GLU A 268 18.53 -12.76 -9.55
C GLU A 268 17.58 -11.88 -10.35
N LEU A 269 16.40 -11.60 -9.77
CA LEU A 269 15.46 -10.66 -10.36
C LEU A 269 16.05 -9.24 -10.32
N PRO A 270 15.79 -8.40 -11.33
CA PRO A 270 16.21 -7.00 -11.29
C PRO A 270 15.58 -6.25 -10.12
N SER A 271 16.16 -5.12 -9.75
CA SER A 271 15.65 -4.28 -8.67
C SER A 271 14.40 -3.47 -9.07
N PRO A 272 13.60 -3.00 -8.10
CA PRO A 272 12.55 -2.03 -8.38
C PRO A 272 13.05 -0.80 -9.16
N ASN A 273 14.24 -0.27 -8.83
CA ASN A 273 14.85 0.83 -9.58
C ASN A 273 15.15 0.47 -11.04
N ALA A 274 15.71 -0.71 -11.30
CA ALA A 274 16.01 -1.19 -12.65
C ALA A 274 14.74 -1.43 -13.50
N LEU A 275 13.61 -1.64 -12.84
CA LEU A 275 12.31 -1.95 -13.45
C LEU A 275 11.33 -0.77 -13.43
N LYS A 276 11.81 0.45 -13.18
CA LYS A 276 10.94 1.64 -13.19
C LYS A 276 10.18 1.77 -14.50
N ASN A 277 8.89 2.04 -14.39
CA ASN A 277 7.93 2.19 -15.49
C ASN A 277 7.78 0.93 -16.36
N LYS A 278 8.10 -0.25 -15.81
CA LYS A 278 7.93 -1.53 -16.51
C LYS A 278 6.77 -2.37 -15.95
N PHE A 279 6.17 -3.13 -16.86
CA PHE A 279 5.21 -4.17 -16.56
C PHE A 279 5.88 -5.54 -16.61
N LEU A 280 5.72 -6.34 -15.56
CA LEU A 280 6.15 -7.74 -15.52
C LEU A 280 4.92 -8.61 -15.71
N VAL A 281 4.98 -9.59 -16.61
CA VAL A 281 3.87 -10.53 -16.80
C VAL A 281 4.18 -11.83 -16.07
N ARG A 282 3.25 -12.23 -15.19
CA ARG A 282 3.35 -13.43 -14.37
C ARG A 282 2.31 -14.45 -14.82
N GLY A 283 2.72 -15.67 -15.16
CA GLY A 283 1.80 -16.69 -15.67
C GLY A 283 2.50 -17.98 -16.12
N LYS A 284 1.76 -18.86 -16.79
CA LYS A 284 2.33 -20.09 -17.36
C LYS A 284 3.28 -19.74 -18.51
N LYS A 285 4.44 -20.39 -18.57
CA LYS A 285 5.46 -20.18 -19.62
C LYS A 285 5.85 -21.52 -20.27
N LEU A 286 6.06 -21.52 -21.58
CA LEU A 286 6.65 -22.64 -22.32
C LEU A 286 8.15 -22.76 -22.03
N PRO A 287 8.72 -23.98 -22.03
CA PRO A 287 10.17 -24.16 -21.98
C PRO A 287 10.88 -23.49 -23.16
N HIS A 288 12.09 -22.98 -22.94
CA HIS A 288 12.88 -22.27 -23.96
C HIS A 288 13.07 -23.08 -25.27
N GLU A 289 13.27 -24.39 -25.16
CA GLU A 289 13.47 -25.28 -26.31
C GLU A 289 12.26 -25.30 -27.26
N VAL A 290 11.03 -25.24 -26.71
CA VAL A 290 9.78 -25.27 -27.47
C VAL A 290 9.50 -23.92 -28.16
N VAL A 291 9.98 -22.82 -27.57
CA VAL A 291 9.79 -21.47 -28.13
C VAL A 291 10.70 -21.20 -29.34
N ASN A 292 11.83 -21.91 -29.42
CA ASN A 292 12.83 -21.76 -30.47
C ASN A 292 12.72 -22.80 -31.59
N SER A 293 12.03 -23.93 -31.38
CA SER A 293 11.96 -25.05 -32.33
C SER A 293 10.88 -24.93 -33.42
N GLN A 294 10.30 -23.74 -33.63
CA GLN A 294 9.33 -23.53 -34.72
C GLN A 294 10.02 -23.37 -36.08
N SER A 295 10.53 -24.48 -36.62
CA SER A 295 10.81 -24.68 -38.05
C SER A 295 10.79 -26.15 -38.48
N SER A 296 10.01 -27.03 -37.83
CA SER A 296 9.83 -28.41 -38.30
C SER A 296 8.41 -28.90 -38.05
N ASP A 297 7.70 -29.13 -39.16
CA ASP A 297 6.42 -29.83 -39.26
C ASP A 297 6.62 -31.31 -38.87
N ASP A 298 6.64 -31.61 -37.56
CA ASP A 298 6.61 -32.99 -37.10
C ASP A 298 5.38 -33.27 -36.22
N ASP A 299 4.61 -34.26 -36.67
CA ASP A 299 3.20 -34.54 -36.36
C ASP A 299 3.02 -35.27 -35.01
N SER A 300 3.90 -34.99 -34.04
CA SER A 300 3.84 -35.55 -32.68
C SER A 300 3.54 -34.51 -31.59
N ALA A 301 3.04 -33.34 -31.99
CA ALA A 301 2.76 -32.23 -31.09
C ALA A 301 1.69 -32.61 -30.04
N LYS A 302 2.12 -32.80 -28.79
CA LYS A 302 1.26 -32.53 -27.63
C LYS A 302 0.64 -31.16 -27.86
N GLN A 303 -0.68 -31.09 -28.05
CA GLN A 303 -1.43 -29.86 -28.30
C GLN A 303 -0.91 -28.74 -27.41
N VAL A 304 -0.16 -27.81 -28.00
CA VAL A 304 0.41 -26.67 -27.30
C VAL A 304 -0.77 -25.82 -26.82
N LYS A 305 -0.99 -25.73 -25.51
CA LYS A 305 -2.13 -24.97 -24.93
C LYS A 305 -1.83 -23.48 -24.72
N LEU A 306 -0.61 -23.04 -25.02
CA LEU A 306 -0.12 -21.68 -24.78
C LEU A 306 0.60 -21.16 -26.03
N ASP A 307 0.18 -20.02 -26.54
CA ASP A 307 0.81 -19.37 -27.68
C ASP A 307 2.29 -19.00 -27.37
N PRO A 308 3.26 -19.35 -28.25
CA PRO A 308 4.67 -19.08 -28.00
C PRO A 308 5.03 -17.59 -27.92
N GLU A 309 4.35 -16.72 -28.68
CA GLU A 309 4.62 -15.27 -28.64
C GLU A 309 4.13 -14.68 -27.32
N PHE A 310 2.92 -15.04 -26.91
CA PHE A 310 2.42 -14.66 -25.58
C PHE A 310 3.31 -15.21 -24.46
N SER A 311 3.77 -16.45 -24.58
CA SER A 311 4.68 -17.06 -23.61
C SER A 311 6.01 -16.30 -23.46
N ARG A 312 6.48 -15.57 -24.48
CA ARG A 312 7.70 -14.76 -24.39
C ARG A 312 7.53 -13.53 -23.50
N LEU A 313 6.29 -13.03 -23.34
CA LEU A 313 6.00 -11.90 -22.45
C LEU A 313 6.12 -12.28 -20.96
N ILE A 314 6.08 -13.57 -20.63
CA ILE A 314 6.10 -14.04 -19.24
C ILE A 314 7.51 -13.90 -18.64
N SER A 315 7.64 -12.95 -17.72
CA SER A 315 8.87 -12.67 -16.98
C SER A 315 8.96 -13.39 -15.64
N LEU A 316 7.81 -13.76 -15.06
CA LEU A 316 7.70 -14.51 -13.81
C LEU A 316 6.90 -15.82 -14.04
N PRO A 317 7.57 -16.92 -14.41
CA PRO A 317 6.90 -18.18 -14.74
C PRO A 317 6.25 -18.82 -13.51
N SER A 318 5.00 -19.26 -13.63
CA SER A 318 4.30 -19.97 -12.56
C SER A 318 5.03 -21.27 -12.19
N ALA A 319 5.33 -21.44 -10.91
CA ALA A 319 5.85 -22.67 -10.33
C ALA A 319 4.84 -23.30 -9.37
N LYS A 320 4.99 -24.58 -9.04
CA LYS A 320 4.12 -25.28 -8.08
C LYS A 320 4.95 -25.78 -6.91
N ILE A 321 4.76 -25.20 -5.73
CA ILE A 321 5.39 -25.70 -4.50
C ILE A 321 4.88 -27.10 -4.18
N THR A 322 5.80 -27.99 -3.84
CA THR A 322 5.51 -29.35 -3.37
C THR A 322 5.62 -29.40 -1.85
N ASN A 323 5.54 -30.59 -1.25
CA ASN A 323 5.82 -30.76 0.17
C ASN A 323 7.32 -30.98 0.45
N ASN A 324 8.18 -30.90 -0.57
CA ASN A 324 9.62 -31.12 -0.46
C ASN A 324 10.38 -29.82 -0.77
N ALA A 325 10.64 -29.04 0.28
CA ALA A 325 11.33 -27.74 0.17
C ALA A 325 12.72 -27.85 -0.48
N ASP A 326 13.48 -28.92 -0.18
CA ASP A 326 14.83 -29.11 -0.71
C ASP A 326 14.78 -29.38 -2.24
N ASN A 327 13.80 -30.15 -2.70
CA ASN A 327 13.59 -30.38 -4.13
C ASN A 327 13.13 -29.12 -4.86
N ASP A 328 12.15 -28.40 -4.30
CA ASP A 328 11.67 -27.13 -4.87
C ASP A 328 12.81 -26.11 -4.96
N MET A 329 13.66 -26.03 -3.93
CA MET A 329 14.81 -25.14 -3.90
C MET A 329 15.83 -25.45 -5.01
N ARG A 330 16.06 -26.73 -5.30
CA ARG A 330 17.03 -27.17 -6.30
C ARG A 330 16.51 -27.08 -7.74
N THR A 331 15.22 -27.30 -7.94
CA THR A 331 14.64 -27.53 -9.29
C THR A 331 13.89 -26.33 -9.85
N HIS A 332 13.33 -25.46 -9.00
CA HIS A 332 12.62 -24.29 -9.51
C HIS A 332 13.62 -23.26 -10.05
N PRO A 333 13.33 -22.57 -11.16
CA PRO A 333 14.18 -21.49 -11.65
C PRO A 333 14.15 -20.28 -10.70
N MET A 334 15.15 -19.40 -10.78
CA MET A 334 15.24 -18.18 -9.94
C MET A 334 14.15 -17.14 -10.25
N ASP A 335 13.70 -17.07 -11.51
CA ASP A 335 12.56 -16.26 -11.94
C ASP A 335 11.20 -16.94 -11.67
N GLY A 336 11.21 -18.20 -11.23
CA GLY A 336 10.01 -18.97 -10.93
C GLY A 336 9.21 -18.37 -9.78
N SER A 337 7.89 -18.25 -9.99
CA SER A 337 6.98 -17.67 -9.01
C SER A 337 5.82 -18.62 -8.70
N PRO A 338 5.77 -19.24 -7.51
CA PRO A 338 4.61 -20.02 -7.10
C PRO A 338 3.49 -19.16 -6.53
N SER A 339 2.26 -19.69 -6.60
CA SER A 339 1.06 -19.16 -5.92
C SER A 339 0.62 -20.11 -4.82
N LEU A 340 0.28 -19.58 -3.64
CA LEU A 340 -0.19 -20.36 -2.49
C LEU A 340 -1.56 -19.84 -2.01
N SER A 341 -2.54 -20.72 -1.84
CA SER A 341 -3.77 -20.35 -1.14
C SER A 341 -3.48 -20.07 0.34
N GLU A 342 -4.32 -19.27 1.00
CA GLU A 342 -4.20 -18.99 2.44
C GLU A 342 -4.08 -20.28 3.28
N SER A 343 -4.89 -21.31 2.98
CA SER A 343 -4.85 -22.59 3.70
C SER A 343 -3.53 -23.35 3.48
N LYS A 344 -2.89 -23.18 2.32
CA LYS A 344 -1.57 -23.77 2.07
C LYS A 344 -0.48 -23.02 2.83
N VAL A 345 -0.60 -21.69 2.97
CA VAL A 345 0.29 -20.89 3.81
C VAL A 345 0.19 -21.33 5.27
N GLU A 346 -1.03 -21.47 5.80
CA GLU A 346 -1.26 -21.97 7.17
C GLU A 346 -0.65 -23.36 7.39
N SER A 347 -0.88 -24.28 6.44
CA SER A 347 -0.28 -25.61 6.47
C SER A 347 1.26 -25.55 6.47
N ILE A 348 1.86 -24.67 5.66
CA ILE A 348 3.31 -24.48 5.63
C ILE A 348 3.82 -23.88 6.94
N PHE A 349 3.13 -22.89 7.49
CA PHE A 349 3.47 -22.21 8.73
C PHE A 349 3.58 -23.17 9.93
N GLN A 350 2.78 -24.25 9.91
CA GLN A 350 2.78 -25.29 10.94
C GLN A 350 3.69 -26.49 10.60
N SER A 351 4.37 -26.47 9.46
CA SER A 351 5.19 -27.57 8.96
C SER A 351 6.69 -27.30 9.07
N SER A 352 7.50 -28.29 8.70
CA SER A 352 8.96 -28.14 8.54
C SER A 352 9.39 -27.55 7.19
N TYR A 353 8.45 -27.15 6.32
CA TYR A 353 8.77 -26.55 5.03
C TYR A 353 9.39 -25.15 5.24
N ASN A 354 10.66 -24.98 4.87
CA ASN A 354 11.39 -23.72 5.05
C ASN A 354 11.06 -22.71 3.93
N LEU A 355 9.85 -22.15 3.97
CA LEU A 355 9.41 -21.13 3.01
C LEU A 355 10.25 -19.84 3.07
N PRO A 356 10.74 -19.35 4.23
CA PRO A 356 11.62 -18.18 4.26
C PRO A 356 12.91 -18.34 3.46
N ALA A 357 13.54 -19.52 3.49
CA ALA A 357 14.71 -19.78 2.64
C ALA A 357 14.33 -19.72 1.15
N TYR A 358 13.15 -20.22 0.79
CA TYR A 358 12.63 -20.17 -0.59
C TYR A 358 12.31 -18.74 -1.04
N THR A 359 11.63 -17.94 -0.21
CA THR A 359 11.27 -16.56 -0.53
C THR A 359 12.48 -15.61 -0.50
N ALA A 360 13.58 -15.98 0.13
CA ALA A 360 14.86 -15.29 0.01
C ALA A 360 15.49 -15.43 -1.39
N ARG A 361 15.04 -16.40 -2.21
CA ARG A 361 15.59 -16.62 -3.56
C ARG A 361 14.59 -16.39 -4.68
N ARG A 362 13.29 -16.51 -4.41
CA ARG A 362 12.21 -16.48 -5.42
C ARG A 362 11.02 -15.66 -4.98
N PHE A 363 10.25 -15.18 -5.95
CA PHE A 363 9.05 -14.36 -5.73
C PHE A 363 7.81 -15.24 -5.52
N VAL A 364 7.11 -15.11 -4.41
CA VAL A 364 5.93 -15.91 -4.07
C VAL A 364 4.70 -15.01 -3.95
N LYS A 365 3.58 -15.49 -4.51
CA LYS A 365 2.24 -14.91 -4.32
C LYS A 365 1.45 -15.79 -3.35
N SER A 366 0.73 -15.20 -2.41
CA SER A 366 -0.40 -15.83 -1.72
C SER A 366 -1.72 -15.12 -2.05
N TYR A 367 -2.82 -15.84 -1.89
CA TYR A 367 -4.16 -15.34 -2.23
C TYR A 367 -5.26 -15.97 -1.35
N PRO A 368 -6.43 -15.31 -1.20
CA PRO A 368 -7.51 -15.77 -0.35
C PRO A 368 -8.14 -17.07 -0.88
N SER A 369 -8.72 -17.89 -0.01
CA SER A 369 -9.40 -19.12 -0.44
C SER A 369 -10.67 -18.83 -1.23
N GLY A 370 -11.00 -19.70 -2.19
CA GLY A 370 -12.27 -19.66 -2.92
C GLY A 370 -13.51 -19.86 -2.02
N PHE A 371 -13.34 -20.31 -0.77
CA PHE A 371 -14.43 -20.32 0.21
C PHE A 371 -14.90 -18.92 0.63
N ARG A 372 -14.09 -17.88 0.40
CA ARG A 372 -14.41 -16.47 0.72
C ARG A 372 -15.27 -15.82 -0.37
N GLN A 373 -16.46 -16.38 -0.59
CA GLN A 373 -17.39 -15.92 -1.63
C GLN A 373 -17.89 -14.48 -1.43
N ASN A 374 -17.83 -13.97 -0.18
CA ASN A 374 -18.15 -12.59 0.17
C ASN A 374 -17.00 -11.59 -0.05
N SER A 375 -15.91 -12.01 -0.69
CA SER A 375 -14.71 -11.19 -0.90
C SER A 375 -14.02 -10.74 0.41
N SER A 376 -14.24 -11.40 1.54
CA SER A 376 -13.46 -11.14 2.77
C SER A 376 -11.97 -11.35 2.55
N ASN A 377 -11.11 -10.64 3.29
CA ASN A 377 -9.67 -10.80 3.20
C ASN A 377 -9.12 -11.88 4.14
N MET A 378 -8.03 -12.49 3.72
CA MET A 378 -7.17 -13.34 4.56
C MET A 378 -6.32 -12.47 5.50
N ASP A 379 -5.86 -13.04 6.61
CA ASP A 379 -4.83 -12.38 7.42
C ASP A 379 -3.49 -12.39 6.66
N PRO A 380 -2.90 -11.22 6.34
CA PRO A 380 -1.65 -11.20 5.59
C PRO A 380 -0.41 -11.52 6.44
N PHE A 381 -0.49 -11.45 7.78
CA PHE A 381 0.66 -11.61 8.66
C PHE A 381 1.39 -12.96 8.51
N PRO A 382 0.70 -14.13 8.52
CA PRO A 382 1.38 -15.41 8.35
C PRO A 382 2.18 -15.50 7.04
N SER A 383 1.67 -14.90 5.97
CA SER A 383 2.38 -14.84 4.69
C SER A 383 3.63 -13.94 4.77
N TRP A 384 3.49 -12.74 5.35
CA TRP A 384 4.62 -11.82 5.51
C TRP A 384 5.72 -12.37 6.41
N LEU A 385 5.36 -13.06 7.51
CA LEU A 385 6.32 -13.72 8.41
C LEU A 385 7.14 -14.80 7.69
N LEU A 386 6.55 -15.47 6.70
CA LEU A 386 7.25 -16.45 5.85
C LEU A 386 8.01 -15.81 4.67
N GLY A 387 8.02 -14.48 4.59
CA GLY A 387 8.72 -13.71 3.56
C GLY A 387 8.02 -13.69 2.20
N VAL A 388 6.76 -14.12 2.11
CA VAL A 388 5.94 -14.04 0.89
C VAL A 388 5.77 -12.58 0.50
N GLN A 389 6.14 -12.27 -0.74
CA GLN A 389 6.24 -10.91 -1.25
C GLN A 389 4.89 -10.33 -1.60
N SER A 390 4.08 -11.09 -2.34
CA SER A 390 2.78 -10.67 -2.84
C SER A 390 1.67 -11.35 -2.06
N VAL A 391 1.10 -10.69 -1.06
CA VAL A 391 -0.08 -11.18 -0.35
C VAL A 391 -1.30 -10.50 -0.93
N ALA A 392 -1.95 -11.14 -1.89
CA ALA A 392 -3.03 -10.53 -2.66
C ALA A 392 -4.32 -10.45 -1.84
N LEU A 393 -4.92 -9.26 -1.77
CA LEU A 393 -6.16 -8.99 -1.03
C LEU A 393 -7.25 -8.43 -1.96
N ASN A 394 -8.51 -8.63 -1.59
CA ASN A 394 -9.68 -8.06 -2.25
C ASN A 394 -9.78 -6.55 -1.90
N MET A 395 -9.27 -5.69 -2.78
CA MET A 395 -9.17 -4.23 -2.59
C MET A 395 -10.51 -3.51 -2.49
N GLN A 396 -11.59 -4.15 -2.93
CA GLN A 396 -12.97 -3.69 -2.84
C GLN A 396 -13.59 -3.89 -1.45
N THR A 397 -13.00 -4.74 -0.60
CA THR A 397 -13.54 -5.06 0.72
C THR A 397 -12.82 -4.25 1.80
N ALA A 398 -13.52 -3.27 2.39
CA ALA A 398 -13.02 -2.57 3.56
C ALA A 398 -13.14 -3.47 4.80
N ASP A 399 -12.02 -4.00 5.27
CA ASP A 399 -11.92 -4.77 6.49
C ASP A 399 -10.58 -4.51 7.20
N LYS A 400 -10.44 -5.06 8.41
CA LYS A 400 -9.24 -4.94 9.24
C LYS A 400 -7.96 -5.34 8.49
N PHE A 401 -8.03 -6.33 7.61
CA PHE A 401 -6.86 -6.84 6.91
C PHE A 401 -6.45 -5.93 5.75
N LEU A 402 -7.41 -5.29 5.08
CA LEU A 402 -7.11 -4.23 4.12
C LEU A 402 -6.56 -2.97 4.83
N ASP A 403 -7.05 -2.62 6.02
CA ASP A 403 -6.49 -1.52 6.82
C ASP A 403 -5.03 -1.80 7.19
N LEU A 404 -4.74 -3.03 7.63
CA LEU A 404 -3.39 -3.47 7.94
C LEU A 404 -2.47 -3.44 6.71
N ASN A 405 -2.95 -3.90 5.55
CA ASN A 405 -2.22 -3.80 4.28
C ASN A 405 -1.96 -2.34 3.90
N THR A 406 -2.96 -1.48 4.05
CA THR A 406 -2.81 -0.03 3.81
C THR A 406 -1.76 0.58 4.72
N ALA A 407 -1.75 0.24 6.01
CA ALA A 407 -0.72 0.68 6.95
C ALA A 407 0.68 0.18 6.58
N MET A 408 0.81 -1.12 6.25
CA MET A 408 2.08 -1.73 5.82
C MET A 408 2.67 -1.02 4.60
N PHE A 409 1.85 -0.69 3.61
CA PHE A 409 2.31 -0.09 2.36
C PHE A 409 2.29 1.43 2.33
N ARG A 410 1.77 2.09 3.39
CA ARG A 410 1.89 3.54 3.55
C ARG A 410 3.32 3.99 3.81
N VAL A 411 4.15 3.10 4.38
CA VAL A 411 5.58 3.34 4.59
C VAL A 411 6.32 3.46 3.25
N ASN A 412 7.56 3.97 3.31
CA ASN A 412 8.45 4.08 2.14
C ASN A 412 7.81 4.90 0.99
N GLY A 413 7.22 6.04 1.34
CA GLY A 413 6.60 6.97 0.39
C GLY A 413 5.35 6.43 -0.31
N ASN A 414 4.65 5.44 0.26
CA ASN A 414 3.48 4.81 -0.35
C ASN A 414 3.75 4.26 -1.75
N CYS A 415 4.98 3.83 -2.01
CA CYS A 415 5.42 3.47 -3.34
C CYS A 415 4.98 2.05 -3.78
N GLY A 416 4.37 1.30 -2.87
CA GLY A 416 3.84 -0.05 -3.07
C GLY A 416 4.87 -1.18 -2.90
N TYR A 417 6.11 -0.83 -2.55
CA TYR A 417 7.21 -1.75 -2.25
C TYR A 417 7.81 -1.44 -0.88
N VAL A 418 7.98 -2.48 -0.05
CA VAL A 418 8.60 -2.36 1.27
C VAL A 418 9.70 -3.41 1.39
N LEU A 419 10.92 -2.99 1.65
CA LEU A 419 12.07 -3.89 1.78
C LEU A 419 11.86 -4.84 2.97
N LYS A 420 12.06 -6.15 2.72
CA LYS A 420 11.98 -7.17 3.77
C LYS A 420 13.11 -6.99 4.80
N PRO A 421 12.87 -7.36 6.07
CA PRO A 421 13.93 -7.44 7.06
C PRO A 421 15.08 -8.34 6.60
N ASP A 422 16.32 -7.98 6.96
CA ASP A 422 17.56 -8.67 6.58
C ASP A 422 17.53 -10.17 6.82
N ILE A 423 16.85 -10.60 7.88
CA ILE A 423 16.73 -12.01 8.24
C ILE A 423 15.93 -12.82 7.21
N LEU A 424 14.91 -12.22 6.58
CA LEU A 424 14.12 -12.83 5.50
C LEU A 424 14.77 -12.68 4.12
N ARG A 425 15.74 -11.77 3.98
CA ARG A 425 16.55 -11.60 2.75
C ARG A 425 17.71 -12.58 2.70
N ARG A 426 18.36 -12.85 3.84
CA ARG A 426 19.39 -13.90 3.98
C ARG A 426 18.81 -15.32 3.92
N GLY A 427 17.52 -15.45 4.23
CA GLY A 427 16.83 -16.72 4.39
C GLY A 427 17.05 -17.28 5.81
N LEU A 428 15.96 -17.69 6.46
CA LEU A 428 16.04 -18.33 7.77
C LEU A 428 16.56 -19.77 7.58
N GLY A 429 17.54 -20.18 8.39
CA GLY A 429 17.87 -21.59 8.55
C GLY A 429 16.72 -22.34 9.24
N ARG A 430 16.72 -23.68 9.22
CA ARG A 430 15.63 -24.51 9.79
C ARG A 430 15.30 -24.25 11.29
N LEU A 431 16.10 -23.47 12.01
CA LEU A 431 16.04 -23.33 13.48
C LEU A 431 15.62 -21.95 14.01
N SER A 432 15.27 -20.97 13.16
CA SER A 432 15.21 -19.56 13.59
C SER A 432 13.84 -18.87 13.54
N LEU A 433 12.72 -19.60 13.39
CA LEU A 433 11.37 -19.00 13.38
C LEU A 433 10.73 -18.87 14.78
N PHE A 434 11.26 -19.56 15.79
CA PHE A 434 10.63 -19.65 17.13
C PHE A 434 11.63 -19.56 18.30
N HIS A 435 12.82 -19.04 18.04
CA HIS A 435 13.74 -18.51 19.06
C HIS A 435 13.98 -17.03 18.74
#